data_AF-A0A968TMP9-F1
#
_entry.id   AF-A0A968TMP9-F1
#
_cell.length_a   1.000
_cell.length_b   1.000
_cell.length_c   1.000
_cell.angle_alpha   90.00
_cell.angle_beta   90.00
_cell.angle_gamma   90.00
#
_symmetry.space_group_name_H-M   'P 1'
#
loop_
_entity.id
_entity.type
_entity.pdbx_description
1 polymer ?
#
loop_
_entity_poly.entity_id
_entity_poly.type
_entity_poly.pdbx_seq_one_letter_code
_entity_poly.pdbx_strand_id
1 'polypeptide(L)'
;MREKRIALVLSGGGVKAAAFHIGVCLALREKGFQFAGGNHAKDRLTFEGKSLTFNLYVGSSAGSVVATLLASGHSVDAIIGAFT
;
A
#
# COMPACT_ATOMS: atom_id res chain seq x y z
N MET A 1 19.29 -13.14 -13.66
CA MET A 1 19.02 -12.61 -12.30
C MET A 1 17.53 -12.38 -12.16
N ARG A 2 16.90 -12.81 -11.06
CA ARG A 2 15.47 -12.59 -10.81
C ARG A 2 15.30 -11.16 -10.30
N GLU A 3 14.40 -10.35 -10.88
CA GLU A 3 14.14 -9.01 -10.34
C GLU A 3 13.66 -9.11 -8.89
N LYS A 4 14.21 -8.25 -8.02
CA LYS A 4 13.82 -8.19 -6.62
C LYS A 4 12.43 -7.56 -6.53
N ARG A 5 11.44 -8.37 -6.15
CA ARG A 5 10.10 -7.89 -5.83
C ARG A 5 10.05 -7.43 -4.37
N ILE A 6 9.42 -6.29 -4.12
CA ILE A 6 9.20 -5.75 -2.78
C ILE A 6 7.74 -5.97 -2.38
N ALA A 7 7.52 -6.27 -1.10
CA ALA A 7 6.19 -6.49 -0.53
C ALA A 7 5.97 -5.55 0.64
N LEU A 8 4.73 -5.07 0.80
CA LEU A 8 4.31 -4.31 1.96
C LEU A 8 3.62 -5.26 2.95
N VAL A 9 4.16 -5.38 4.16
CA VAL A 9 3.64 -6.26 5.20
C VAL A 9 3.19 -5.44 6.40
N LEU A 10 1.89 -5.46 6.69
CA LEU A 10 1.25 -4.66 7.75
C LEU A 10 0.67 -5.57 8.83
N SER A 11 1.22 -5.53 10.04
CA SER A 11 0.75 -6.35 11.17
C SER A 11 -0.59 -5.86 11.75
N GLY A 12 -1.24 -6.71 12.54
CA GLY A 12 -2.40 -6.32 13.36
C GLY A 12 -2.00 -5.47 14.57
N GLY A 13 -3.01 -4.88 15.23
CA GLY A 13 -2.80 -4.09 16.46
C GLY A 13 -3.93 -3.10 16.79
N GLY A 14 -5.14 -3.33 16.26
CA GLY A 14 -6.29 -2.44 16.46
C GLY A 14 -6.19 -1.09 15.73
N VAL A 15 -7.08 -0.16 16.08
CA VAL A 15 -7.23 1.13 15.35
C VAL A 15 -5.95 1.97 15.33
N LYS A 16 -5.16 1.97 16.40
CA LYS A 16 -3.90 2.71 16.46
C LYS A 16 -2.85 2.17 15.49
N ALA A 17 -2.85 0.85 15.26
CA ALA A 17 -1.95 0.24 14.30
C ALA A 17 -2.34 0.62 12.86
N ALA A 18 -3.63 0.73 12.54
CA ALA A 18 -4.07 1.22 11.23
C ALA A 18 -3.55 2.65 10.97
N ALA A 19 -3.74 3.57 11.94
CA ALA A 19 -3.23 4.93 11.83
C ALA A 19 -1.69 4.99 11.69
N PHE A 20 -0.97 4.18 12.48
CA PHE A 20 0.48 4.05 12.36
C PHE A 20 0.90 3.58 10.96
N HIS A 21 0.28 2.51 10.44
CA HIS A 21 0.59 1.97 9.11
C HIS A 21 0.31 2.98 8.00
N ILE A 22 -0.77 3.75 8.10
CA ILE A 22 -1.08 4.83 7.15
C ILE A 22 0.01 5.92 7.18
N GLY A 23 0.45 6.33 8.38
CA GLY A 23 1.55 7.29 8.54
C GLY A 23 2.87 6.77 7.97
N VAL A 24 3.18 5.49 8.14
CA VAL A 24 4.35 4.85 7.51
C VAL A 24 4.22 4.85 5.99
N CYS A 25 3.03 4.56 5.44
CA CYS A 25 2.79 4.61 4.00
C CYS A 25 2.97 6.02 3.42
N LEU A 26 2.56 7.05 4.18
CA LEU A 26 2.80 8.45 3.83
C LEU A 26 4.30 8.77 3.74
N ALA A 27 5.08 8.38 4.76
CA ALA A 27 6.52 8.58 4.77
C ALA A 27 7.23 7.80 3.64
N LEU A 28 6.81 6.56 3.37
CA LEU A 28 7.33 5.77 2.25
C LEU A 28 7.05 6.44 0.90
N ARG A 29 5.85 6.99 0.72
CA ARG A 29 5.51 7.78 -0.47
C ARG A 29 6.46 8.96 -0.65
N GLU A 30 6.72 9.72 0.40
CA GLU A 30 7.68 10.84 0.38
C GLU A 30 9.11 10.41 0.03
N LYS A 31 9.46 9.15 0.31
CA LYS A 31 10.72 8.52 -0.10
C LYS A 31 10.69 7.93 -1.51
N GLY A 32 9.62 8.14 -2.27
CA GLY A 32 9.48 7.72 -3.66
C GLY A 32 8.93 6.31 -3.86
N PHE A 33 8.43 5.65 -2.79
CA PHE A 33 7.71 4.39 -2.96
C PHE A 33 6.34 4.61 -3.58
N GLN A 34 5.94 3.66 -4.43
CA GLN A 34 4.63 3.65 -5.07
C GLN A 34 3.82 2.45 -4.59
N PHE A 35 2.51 2.64 -4.51
CA PHE A 35 1.56 1.61 -4.10
C PHE A 35 0.74 1.22 -5.34
N ALA A 36 1.12 0.12 -5.99
CA ALA A 36 0.37 -0.37 -7.13
C ALA A 36 -0.94 -0.99 -6.66
N GLY A 37 -2.06 -0.56 -7.21
CA GLY A 37 -3.37 -1.11 -6.89
C GLY A 37 -4.35 -0.80 -8.00
N GLY A 38 -5.55 -1.34 -7.87
CA GLY A 38 -6.62 -1.18 -8.85
C GLY A 38 -7.17 -2.52 -9.33
N ASN A 39 -8.40 -2.47 -9.82
CA ASN A 39 -9.15 -3.66 -10.21
C ASN A 39 -9.02 -3.97 -11.71
N HIS A 40 -8.43 -3.06 -12.50
CA HIS A 40 -8.29 -3.26 -13.94
C HIS A 40 -6.86 -3.58 -14.34
N ALA A 41 -6.71 -4.39 -15.39
CA ALA A 41 -5.39 -4.75 -15.93
C ALA A 41 -4.54 -3.53 -16.33
N LYS A 42 -5.19 -2.46 -16.82
CA LYS A 42 -4.54 -1.18 -17.15
C LYS A 42 -3.87 -0.51 -15.94
N ASP A 43 -4.43 -0.67 -14.74
CA ASP A 43 -3.90 -0.07 -13.52
C ASP A 43 -2.56 -0.75 -13.19
N ARG A 44 -2.52 -2.08 -13.30
CA ARG A 44 -1.30 -2.88 -13.11
C ARG A 44 -0.19 -2.52 -14.10
N LEU A 45 -0.51 -2.32 -15.37
CA LEU A 45 0.45 -1.91 -16.41
C LEU A 45 1.10 -0.55 -16.10
N THR A 46 0.40 0.33 -15.38
CA THR A 46 0.92 1.65 -14.98
C THR A 46 2.11 1.55 -14.01
N PHE A 47 2.26 0.40 -13.34
CA PHE A 47 3.29 0.16 -12.33
C PHE A 47 4.34 -0.88 -12.75
N GLU A 48 4.20 -1.49 -13.93
CA GLU A 48 5.19 -2.43 -14.45
C GLU A 48 6.53 -1.74 -14.70
N GLY A 49 7.63 -2.41 -14.32
CA GLY A 49 8.99 -1.91 -14.49
C GLY A 49 9.38 -0.71 -13.60
N LYS A 50 8.46 -0.18 -12.77
CA LYS A 50 8.77 0.91 -11.85
C LYS A 50 9.49 0.40 -10.60
N SER A 51 10.67 0.96 -10.33
CA SER A 51 11.38 0.71 -9.08
C SER A 51 10.57 1.19 -7.87
N LEU A 52 10.86 0.64 -6.68
CA LEU A 52 10.23 1.04 -5.41
C LEU A 52 8.69 0.93 -5.40
N THR A 53 8.13 0.05 -6.22
CA THR A 53 6.68 -0.16 -6.28
C THR A 53 6.26 -1.42 -5.52
N PHE A 54 5.40 -1.25 -4.51
CA PHE A 54 4.73 -2.36 -3.85
C PHE A 54 3.61 -2.91 -4.75
N ASN A 55 3.71 -4.17 -5.13
CA ASN A 55 2.69 -4.90 -5.89
C ASN A 55 2.18 -6.16 -5.16
N LEU A 56 2.70 -6.41 -3.97
CA LEU A 56 2.28 -7.47 -3.07
C LEU A 56 2.00 -6.87 -1.70
N TYR A 57 0.79 -7.09 -1.22
CA TYR A 57 0.33 -6.62 0.07
C TYR A 57 0.02 -7.81 0.94
N VAL A 58 0.52 -7.78 2.17
CA VAL A 58 0.22 -8.77 3.21
C VAL A 58 -0.26 -8.00 4.43
N GLY A 59 -1.40 -8.39 4.98
CA GLY A 59 -1.94 -7.72 6.15
C GLY A 59 -2.71 -8.65 7.06
N SER A 60 -2.77 -8.31 8.34
CA SER A 60 -3.61 -8.98 9.36
C SER A 60 -4.39 -7.96 10.19
N SER A 61 -5.67 -8.23 10.46
CA SER A 61 -6.55 -7.36 11.26
C SER A 61 -6.51 -5.89 10.78
N ALA A 62 -6.09 -4.94 11.62
CA ALA A 62 -5.92 -3.54 11.24
C ALA A 62 -5.02 -3.34 10.00
N GLY A 63 -3.95 -4.14 9.87
CA GLY A 63 -3.07 -4.10 8.71
C GLY A 63 -3.71 -4.67 7.44
N SER A 64 -4.63 -5.64 7.54
CA SER A 64 -5.33 -6.16 6.37
C SER A 64 -6.28 -5.11 5.77
N VAL A 65 -6.92 -4.29 6.62
CA VAL A 65 -7.77 -3.19 6.14
C VAL A 65 -6.96 -2.21 5.29
N VAL A 66 -5.81 -1.73 5.78
CA VAL A 66 -4.95 -0.80 5.04
C VAL A 66 -4.37 -1.46 3.78
N ALA A 67 -3.90 -2.70 3.89
CA ALA A 67 -3.39 -3.47 2.76
C ALA A 67 -4.43 -3.63 1.64
N THR A 68 -5.68 -3.94 1.98
CA THR A 68 -6.77 -4.08 1.01
C THR A 68 -7.14 -2.76 0.35
N LEU A 69 -7.18 -1.65 1.09
CA LEU A 69 -7.45 -0.33 0.52
C LEU A 69 -6.37 0.08 -0.50
N LEU A 70 -5.10 -0.14 -0.17
CA LEU A 70 -3.98 0.14 -1.09
C LEU A 70 -4.02 -0.78 -2.31
N ALA A 71 -4.25 -2.08 -2.11
CA ALA A 71 -4.31 -3.06 -3.21
C ALA A 71 -5.49 -2.79 -4.16
N SER A 72 -6.62 -2.28 -3.65
CA SER A 72 -7.77 -1.88 -4.47
C SER A 72 -7.56 -0.54 -5.21
N GLY A 73 -6.43 0.13 -4.98
CA GLY A 73 -6.03 1.34 -5.73
C GLY A 73 -6.41 2.65 -5.05
N HIS A 74 -6.86 2.63 -3.78
CA HIS A 74 -7.04 3.88 -3.03
C HIS A 74 -5.69 4.50 -2.69
N SER A 75 -5.55 5.80 -2.94
CA SER A 75 -4.35 6.55 -2.57
C SER A 75 -4.24 6.69 -1.06
N VAL A 76 -3.01 6.88 -0.56
CA VAL A 76 -2.76 7.15 0.86
C VAL A 76 -3.57 8.36 1.35
N ASP A 77 -3.69 9.43 0.55
CA ASP A 77 -4.48 10.61 0.93
C ASP A 77 -5.97 10.31 1.01
N ALA A 78 -6.51 9.50 0.09
CA ALA A 78 -7.91 9.09 0.13
C ALA A 78 -8.21 8.25 1.37
N ILE A 79 -7.28 7.38 1.77
CA ILE A 79 -7.40 6.59 3.00
C ILE A 79 -7.38 7.50 4.22
N ILE A 80 -6.46 8.47 4.29
CA ILE A 80 -6.41 9.45 5.39
C ILE A 80 -7.72 10.24 5.45
N GLY A 81 -8.19 10.75 4.31
CA GLY A 81 -9.42 11.53 4.21
C GLY A 81 -10.69 10.78 4.60
N ALA A 82 -10.68 9.44 4.57
CA ALA A 82 -11.82 8.64 5.03
C ALA A 82 -11.97 8.60 6.57
N PHE A 83 -10.94 9.04 7.32
CA PHE A 83 -10.94 9.08 8.79
C PHE A 83 -11.05 10.49 9.37
N THR A 84 -11.13 11.53 8.53
CA THR A 84 -11.21 12.96 8.91
C THR A 84 -12.51 13.57 8.41
#